data_AF-A0A940UVQ5-F1
#
_entry.id   AF-A0A940UVQ5-F1
#
_cell.length_a   1.000
_cell.length_b   1.000
_cell.length_c   1.000
_cell.angle_alpha   90.00
_cell.angle_beta   90.00
_cell.angle_gamma   90.00
#
_symmetry.space_group_name_H-M   'P 1'
#
loop_
_entity.id
_entity.type
_entity.pdbx_description
1 polymer ?
#
loop_
_entity_poly.entity_id
_entity_poly.type
_entity_poly.pdbx_seq_one_letter_code
_entity_poly.pdbx_strand_id
1 'polypeptide(L)'
;MSIKGVLPGIAALTIFTMFLFSCAGVPISPEVRADFNAGLNLFNQGKFESALPLFQKAVTAEPDYYEAQLYLGRTYLNMKDYGRAVPPLRRAHRLSPDDFKSQVLDILLDALLGAAFAELGKGNFESTLMYVREIMSASPKGKKIKDDMSNVLVAVATGLARKGDVRDAVNLFREAIKENPDNIKAYLGLAKTLIKSGAISEAIENAQKAMALDPTSNEAMNVLKEMLR
;
A
#
# COMPACT_ATOMS: atom_id res chain seq x y z
N MET A 1 -36.30 -43.75 -64.77
CA MET A 1 -35.20 -44.72 -64.55
C MET A 1 -34.14 -43.98 -63.75
N SER A 2 -34.07 -44.20 -62.42
CA SER A 2 -32.99 -44.99 -61.75
C SER A 2 -31.59 -44.53 -62.18
N ILE A 3 -30.65 -44.14 -61.32
CA ILE A 3 -30.19 -44.81 -60.08
C ILE A 3 -29.54 -43.78 -59.12
N LYS A 4 -29.66 -44.10 -57.83
CA LYS A 4 -29.07 -43.51 -56.62
C LYS A 4 -27.53 -43.40 -56.66
N GLY A 5 -27.00 -42.37 -55.99
CA GLY A 5 -25.61 -42.31 -55.54
C GLY A 5 -25.50 -41.47 -54.28
N VAL A 6 -25.67 -42.10 -53.12
CA VAL A 6 -25.41 -41.51 -51.80
C VAL A 6 -23.99 -41.92 -51.40
N LEU A 7 -23.15 -40.94 -51.03
CA LEU A 7 -22.10 -41.14 -50.04
C LEU A 7 -21.87 -39.86 -49.23
N PRO A 8 -21.44 -39.98 -47.96
CA PRO A 8 -21.73 -39.02 -46.90
C PRO A 8 -20.50 -38.25 -46.41
N GLY A 9 -20.77 -37.19 -45.63
CA GLY A 9 -19.98 -36.86 -44.44
C GLY A 9 -18.69 -36.07 -44.65
N ILE A 10 -18.76 -34.76 -44.38
CA ILE A 10 -17.67 -34.06 -43.69
C ILE A 10 -18.33 -33.22 -42.59
N ALA A 11 -18.37 -33.80 -41.39
CA ALA A 11 -18.61 -33.04 -40.17
C ALA A 11 -17.40 -32.10 -39.98
N ALA A 12 -17.64 -30.80 -40.09
CA ALA A 12 -16.64 -29.79 -39.78
C ALA A 12 -16.44 -29.74 -38.25
N LEU A 13 -15.54 -30.58 -37.77
CA LEU A 13 -15.06 -30.57 -36.40
C LEU A 13 -14.09 -29.38 -36.27
N THR A 14 -14.59 -28.20 -35.91
CA THR A 14 -13.73 -27.10 -35.48
C THR A 14 -13.12 -27.47 -34.14
N ILE A 15 -11.86 -27.91 -34.19
CA ILE A 15 -11.04 -28.20 -33.02
C ILE A 15 -10.84 -26.88 -32.28
N PHE A 16 -11.65 -26.65 -31.24
CA PHE A 16 -11.36 -25.68 -30.20
C PHE A 16 -10.22 -26.28 -29.37
N THR A 17 -8.97 -26.10 -29.80
CA THR A 17 -7.80 -26.39 -28.97
C THR A 17 -7.80 -25.38 -27.83
N MET A 18 -8.56 -25.70 -26.79
CA MET A 18 -8.38 -25.15 -25.46
C MET A 18 -6.96 -25.55 -25.05
N PHE A 19 -6.00 -24.65 -25.30
CA PHE A 19 -4.66 -24.77 -24.75
C PHE A 19 -4.85 -24.85 -23.24
N LEU A 20 -4.74 -26.07 -22.71
CA LEU A 20 -4.44 -26.30 -21.31
C LEU A 20 -3.06 -25.65 -21.12
N PHE A 21 -3.06 -24.38 -20.72
CA PHE A 21 -1.89 -23.72 -20.17
C PHE A 21 -1.54 -24.52 -18.91
N SER A 22 -0.67 -25.50 -19.11
CA SER A 22 0.14 -26.10 -18.07
C SER A 22 0.66 -24.98 -17.18
N CYS A 23 0.59 -25.16 -15.86
CA CYS A 23 1.09 -24.24 -14.85
C CYS A 23 2.61 -23.99 -14.91
N ALA A 24 3.27 -24.29 -16.03
CA ALA A 24 4.61 -23.82 -16.33
C ALA A 24 4.50 -22.32 -16.70
N GLY A 25 5.01 -21.45 -15.82
CA GLY A 25 5.07 -20.02 -16.08
C GLY A 25 5.68 -19.71 -17.44
N VAL A 26 5.26 -18.59 -18.05
CA VAL A 26 5.75 -18.16 -19.37
C VAL A 26 7.28 -18.13 -19.34
N PRO A 27 7.98 -18.88 -20.22
CA PRO A 27 9.43 -18.94 -20.20
C PRO A 27 10.01 -17.57 -20.56
N ILE A 28 10.86 -17.05 -19.68
CA ILE A 28 11.54 -15.76 -19.87
C ILE A 28 12.62 -15.87 -20.93
N SER A 29 12.60 -14.98 -21.92
CA SER A 29 13.56 -14.97 -23.02
C SER A 29 15.02 -14.76 -22.53
N PRO A 30 16.02 -15.35 -23.21
CA PRO A 30 17.43 -15.17 -22.86
C PRO A 30 17.86 -13.69 -22.83
N GLU A 31 17.35 -12.89 -23.76
CA GLU A 31 17.65 -11.46 -23.87
C GLU A 31 17.13 -10.69 -22.65
N VAL A 32 15.86 -10.91 -22.26
CA VAL A 32 15.26 -10.29 -21.07
C VAL A 32 15.96 -10.73 -19.80
N ARG A 33 16.34 -12.00 -19.71
CA ARG A 33 17.12 -12.53 -18.58
C ARG A 33 18.50 -11.88 -18.49
N ALA A 34 19.16 -11.64 -19.63
CA ALA A 34 20.46 -10.97 -19.68
C ALA A 34 20.35 -9.51 -19.22
N ASP A 35 19.37 -8.76 -19.72
CA ASP A 35 19.09 -7.38 -19.29
C ASP A 35 18.79 -7.33 -17.78
N PHE A 36 17.95 -8.24 -17.29
CA PHE A 36 17.63 -8.36 -15.87
C PHE A 36 18.87 -8.62 -15.00
N ASN A 37 19.73 -9.57 -15.40
CA ASN A 37 20.95 -9.89 -14.67
C ASN A 37 21.95 -8.71 -14.66
N ALA A 38 22.07 -7.99 -15.77
CA ALA A 38 22.86 -6.76 -15.83
C ALA A 38 22.30 -5.67 -14.89
N GLY A 39 20.97 -5.52 -14.86
CA GLY A 39 20.28 -4.63 -13.92
C GLY A 39 20.53 -5.02 -12.46
N LEU A 40 20.46 -6.32 -12.15
CA LEU A 40 20.71 -6.85 -10.82
C LEU A 40 22.14 -6.57 -10.35
N ASN A 41 23.13 -6.71 -11.24
CA ASN A 41 24.52 -6.39 -10.93
C ASN A 41 24.72 -4.91 -10.57
N LEU A 42 24.07 -4.00 -11.31
CA LEU A 42 24.11 -2.57 -11.02
C LEU A 42 23.36 -2.23 -9.72
N PHE A 43 22.20 -2.85 -9.51
CA PHE A 43 21.40 -2.69 -8.30
C PHE A 43 22.19 -3.10 -7.04
N ASN A 44 22.87 -4.25 -7.09
CA ASN A 44 23.69 -4.74 -5.98
C ASN A 44 24.92 -3.85 -5.70
N GLN A 45 25.35 -3.04 -6.67
CA GLN A 45 26.38 -2.01 -6.50
C GLN A 45 25.80 -0.67 -5.99
N GLY A 46 24.49 -0.58 -5.73
CA GLY A 46 23.79 0.65 -5.36
C GLY A 46 23.60 1.64 -6.51
N LYS A 47 23.89 1.24 -7.76
CA LYS A 47 23.77 2.10 -8.96
C LYS A 47 22.34 2.06 -9.51
N PHE A 48 21.39 2.55 -8.71
CA PHE A 48 19.95 2.45 -9.02
C PHE A 48 19.56 3.18 -10.31
N GLU A 49 20.10 4.37 -10.56
CA GLU A 49 19.83 5.12 -11.79
C GLU A 49 20.29 4.36 -13.05
N SER A 50 21.42 3.66 -12.97
CA SER A 50 21.93 2.85 -14.08
C SER A 50 21.18 1.52 -14.24
N ALA A 51 20.66 0.95 -13.15
CA ALA A 51 19.88 -0.28 -13.16
C ALA A 51 18.45 -0.07 -13.72
N LEU A 52 17.88 1.10 -13.47
CA LEU A 52 16.50 1.46 -13.84
C LEU A 52 16.14 1.17 -15.31
N PRO A 53 16.90 1.64 -16.33
CA PRO A 53 16.55 1.39 -17.73
C PRO A 53 16.55 -0.11 -18.10
N LEU A 54 17.39 -0.92 -17.44
CA LEU A 54 17.45 -2.36 -17.69
C LEU A 54 16.22 -3.08 -17.16
N PHE A 55 15.78 -2.75 -15.94
CA PHE A 55 14.53 -3.29 -15.41
C PHE A 55 13.31 -2.79 -16.17
N GLN A 56 13.29 -1.52 -16.60
CA GLN A 56 12.22 -0.98 -17.46
C GLN A 56 12.12 -1.73 -18.78
N LYS A 57 13.26 -2.00 -19.43
CA LYS A 57 13.32 -2.79 -20.66
C LYS A 57 12.79 -4.21 -20.44
N ALA A 58 13.23 -4.87 -19.36
CA ALA A 58 12.77 -6.21 -19.01
C ALA A 58 11.25 -6.28 -18.79
N VAL A 59 10.65 -5.37 -18.02
CA VAL A 59 9.19 -5.36 -17.78
C VAL A 59 8.38 -4.92 -19.00
N THR A 60 8.98 -4.18 -19.93
CA THR A 60 8.32 -3.77 -21.17
C THR A 60 8.22 -4.96 -22.13
N ALA A 61 9.30 -5.74 -22.25
CA ALA A 61 9.34 -6.94 -23.07
C ALA A 61 8.48 -8.06 -22.46
N GLU A 62 8.57 -8.26 -21.14
CA GLU A 62 7.88 -9.33 -20.44
C GLU A 62 7.20 -8.81 -19.17
N PRO A 63 5.97 -8.27 -19.28
CA PRO A 63 5.26 -7.66 -18.17
C PRO A 63 4.96 -8.61 -17.00
N ASP A 64 4.93 -9.91 -17.24
CA ASP A 64 4.61 -10.93 -16.23
C ASP A 64 5.84 -11.51 -15.52
N TYR A 65 7.05 -11.03 -15.84
CA TYR A 65 8.27 -11.41 -15.15
C TYR A 65 8.32 -10.76 -13.76
N TYR A 66 7.84 -11.47 -12.74
CA TYR A 66 7.61 -10.90 -11.41
C TYR A 66 8.90 -10.40 -10.74
N GLU A 67 10.05 -11.03 -11.00
CA GLU A 67 11.35 -10.60 -10.47
C GLU A 67 11.76 -9.26 -11.10
N ALA A 68 11.58 -9.07 -12.41
CA ALA A 68 11.85 -7.78 -13.04
C ALA A 68 10.92 -6.68 -12.50
N GLN A 69 9.63 -6.99 -12.29
CA GLN A 69 8.68 -6.08 -11.65
C GLN A 69 9.12 -5.74 -10.22
N LEU A 70 9.53 -6.74 -9.43
CA LEU A 70 10.01 -6.57 -8.07
C LEU A 70 11.23 -5.65 -8.04
N TYR A 71 12.23 -5.91 -8.87
CA TYR A 71 13.46 -5.11 -8.90
C TYR A 71 13.27 -3.72 -9.50
N LEU A 72 12.35 -3.53 -10.44
CA LEU A 72 11.94 -2.19 -10.89
C LEU A 72 11.36 -1.39 -9.72
N GLY A 73 10.43 -1.99 -8.98
CA GLY A 73 9.84 -1.40 -7.79
C GLY A 73 10.86 -1.07 -6.71
N ARG A 74 11.76 -2.02 -6.40
CA ARG A 74 12.87 -1.80 -5.44
C ARG A 74 13.82 -0.72 -5.91
N THR A 75 14.07 -0.59 -7.21
CA THR A 75 14.92 0.47 -7.76
C THR A 75 14.30 1.83 -7.49
N TYR A 76 13.01 2.00 -7.77
CA TYR A 76 12.28 3.23 -7.43
C TYR A 76 12.27 3.51 -5.92
N LEU A 77 12.08 2.49 -5.07
CA LEU A 77 12.15 2.63 -3.61
C LEU A 77 13.50 3.19 -3.14
N ASN A 78 14.61 2.65 -3.65
CA ASN A 78 15.95 3.11 -3.28
C ASN A 78 16.23 4.53 -3.77
N MET A 79 15.59 4.94 -4.87
CA MET A 79 15.59 6.33 -5.35
C MET A 79 14.59 7.23 -4.60
N LYS A 80 13.90 6.71 -3.58
CA LYS A 80 12.82 7.37 -2.82
C LYS A 80 11.64 7.84 -3.68
N ASP A 81 11.48 7.26 -4.86
CA ASP A 81 10.34 7.50 -5.73
C ASP A 81 9.21 6.52 -5.40
N TYR A 82 8.61 6.72 -4.23
CA TYR A 82 7.60 5.79 -3.71
C TYR A 82 6.38 5.67 -4.62
N GLY A 83 5.99 6.78 -5.28
CA GLY A 83 4.86 6.78 -6.22
C GLY A 83 5.09 5.86 -7.41
N ARG A 84 6.28 5.91 -8.03
CA ARG A 84 6.63 5.00 -9.14
C ARG A 84 6.96 3.58 -8.68
N ALA A 85 7.34 3.39 -7.41
CA ALA A 85 7.59 2.06 -6.86
C ALA A 85 6.34 1.20 -6.70
N VAL A 86 5.20 1.80 -6.34
CA VAL A 86 3.98 1.06 -5.98
C VAL A 86 3.42 0.21 -7.14
N PRO A 87 3.21 0.73 -8.37
CA PRO A 87 2.62 -0.07 -9.46
C PRO A 87 3.38 -1.37 -9.81
N PRO A 88 4.71 -1.36 -10.02
CA PRO A 88 5.45 -2.59 -10.31
C PRO A 88 5.49 -3.54 -9.10
N LEU A 89 5.53 -3.04 -7.85
CA LEU A 89 5.46 -3.90 -6.66
C LEU A 89 4.10 -4.58 -6.51
N ARG A 90 2.99 -3.87 -6.79
CA ARG A 90 1.66 -4.49 -6.83
C ARG A 90 1.59 -5.60 -7.87
N ARG A 91 2.20 -5.40 -9.04
CA ARG A 91 2.25 -6.41 -10.10
C ARG A 91 3.12 -7.60 -9.69
N ALA A 92 4.29 -7.34 -9.12
CA ALA A 92 5.15 -8.38 -8.57
C ALA A 92 4.42 -9.22 -7.51
N HIS A 93 3.70 -8.60 -6.58
CA HIS A 93 2.96 -9.31 -5.53
C HIS A 93 1.86 -10.23 -6.09
N ARG A 94 1.16 -9.79 -7.15
CA ARG A 94 0.14 -10.61 -7.82
C ARG A 94 0.74 -11.81 -8.55
N LEU A 95 1.90 -11.64 -9.17
CA LEU A 95 2.52 -12.62 -10.05
C LEU A 95 3.48 -13.57 -9.32
N SER A 96 3.99 -13.16 -8.15
CA SER A 96 4.98 -13.92 -7.40
C SER A 96 4.41 -15.27 -6.95
N PRO A 97 5.21 -16.36 -6.97
CA PRO A 97 4.84 -17.62 -6.35
C PRO A 97 4.47 -17.46 -4.87
N ASP A 98 3.64 -18.34 -4.34
CA ASP A 98 3.11 -18.23 -2.97
C ASP A 98 4.21 -18.12 -1.90
N ASP A 99 5.31 -18.85 -2.07
CA ASP A 99 6.47 -18.81 -1.15
C ASP A 99 7.15 -17.43 -1.09
N PHE A 100 7.01 -16.61 -2.13
CA PHE A 100 7.57 -15.26 -2.21
C PHE A 100 6.57 -14.15 -1.92
N LYS A 101 5.26 -14.44 -1.92
CA LYS A 101 4.21 -13.41 -1.76
C LYS A 101 4.38 -12.58 -0.50
N SER A 102 4.74 -13.21 0.63
CA SER A 102 4.95 -12.49 1.90
C SER A 102 6.13 -11.53 1.80
N GLN A 103 7.25 -11.96 1.21
CA GLN A 103 8.43 -11.10 1.06
C GLN A 103 8.14 -9.92 0.12
N VAL A 104 7.43 -10.15 -0.98
CA VAL A 104 7.04 -9.08 -1.91
C VAL A 104 6.01 -8.14 -1.27
N LEU A 105 5.10 -8.68 -0.46
CA LEU A 105 4.13 -7.88 0.28
C LEU A 105 4.84 -6.91 1.22
N ASP A 106 5.80 -7.37 2.02
CA ASP A 106 6.54 -6.49 2.94
C ASP A 106 7.16 -5.28 2.23
N ILE A 107 7.78 -5.51 1.05
CA ILE A 107 8.37 -4.45 0.23
C ILE A 107 7.29 -3.52 -0.35
N LEU A 108 6.14 -4.07 -0.78
CA LEU A 108 5.01 -3.27 -1.24
C LEU A 108 4.45 -2.40 -0.12
N LEU A 109 4.34 -2.92 1.11
CA LEU A 109 3.85 -2.16 2.25
C LEU A 109 4.77 -0.99 2.60
N ASP A 110 6.09 -1.19 2.55
CA ASP A 110 7.07 -0.11 2.70
C ASP A 110 6.91 0.97 1.61
N ALA A 111 6.65 0.57 0.36
CA ALA A 111 6.40 1.50 -0.74
C ALA A 111 5.10 2.29 -0.57
N LEU A 112 4.02 1.62 -0.17
CA LEU A 112 2.74 2.27 0.11
C LEU A 112 2.87 3.27 1.24
N LEU A 113 3.59 2.92 2.31
CA LEU A 113 3.80 3.80 3.44
C LEU A 113 4.66 5.02 3.05
N GLY A 114 5.74 4.80 2.29
CA GLY A 114 6.56 5.87 1.74
C GLY A 114 5.76 6.82 0.82
N ALA A 115 4.88 6.25 -0.01
CA ALA A 115 3.99 7.03 -0.88
C ALA A 115 2.95 7.83 -0.07
N ALA A 116 2.39 7.23 0.98
CA ALA A 116 1.48 7.91 1.90
C ALA A 116 2.16 9.12 2.57
N PHE A 117 3.38 8.96 3.09
CA PHE A 117 4.14 10.07 3.66
C PHE A 117 4.50 11.15 2.63
N ALA A 118 4.86 10.76 1.41
CA ALA A 118 5.18 11.70 0.34
C ALA A 118 3.95 12.55 -0.06
N GLU A 119 2.77 11.93 -0.17
CA GLU A 119 1.53 12.65 -0.46
C GLU A 119 1.04 13.49 0.72
N LEU A 120 1.24 13.01 1.95
CA LEU A 120 0.94 13.77 3.16
C LEU A 120 1.77 15.06 3.22
N GLY A 121 3.06 15.00 2.89
CA GLY A 121 3.95 16.16 2.82
C GLY A 121 3.51 17.21 1.78
N LYS A 122 2.77 16.78 0.75
CA LYS A 122 2.15 17.68 -0.26
C LYS A 122 0.78 18.20 0.18
N GLY A 123 0.22 17.70 1.29
CA GLY A 123 -1.14 18.00 1.73
C GLY A 123 -2.23 17.22 0.99
N ASN A 124 -1.87 16.21 0.20
CA ASN A 124 -2.78 15.39 -0.59
C ASN A 124 -3.39 14.29 0.29
N PHE A 125 -4.35 14.68 1.15
CA PHE A 125 -4.97 13.78 2.13
C PHE A 125 -5.73 12.61 1.49
N GLU A 126 -6.37 12.83 0.34
CA GLU A 126 -7.08 11.76 -0.38
C GLU A 126 -6.13 10.65 -0.82
N SER A 127 -5.06 10.99 -1.54
CA SER A 127 -4.02 10.04 -1.96
C SER A 127 -3.33 9.37 -0.76
N THR A 128 -3.09 10.13 0.31
CA THR A 128 -2.53 9.58 1.56
C THR A 128 -3.42 8.47 2.12
N LEU A 129 -4.72 8.73 2.25
CA LEU A 129 -5.69 7.77 2.78
C LEU A 129 -5.90 6.58 1.84
N MET A 130 -5.82 6.79 0.52
CA MET A 130 -5.85 5.70 -0.45
C MET A 130 -4.73 4.68 -0.17
N TYR A 131 -3.49 5.13 0.01
CA TYR A 131 -2.36 4.24 0.31
C TYR A 131 -2.49 3.58 1.68
N VAL A 132 -2.87 4.34 2.73
CA VAL A 132 -3.05 3.78 4.07
C VAL A 132 -4.14 2.71 4.11
N ARG A 133 -5.25 2.91 3.41
CA ARG A 133 -6.34 1.92 3.33
C ARG A 133 -5.92 0.62 2.64
N GLU A 134 -5.03 0.70 1.65
CA GLU A 134 -4.45 -0.50 1.02
C GLU A 134 -3.54 -1.24 1.99
N ILE A 135 -2.74 -0.53 2.80
CA ILE A 135 -1.94 -1.16 3.84
C ILE A 135 -2.87 -1.86 4.86
N MET A 136 -3.94 -1.20 5.30
CA MET A 136 -4.90 -1.79 6.24
C MET A 136 -5.59 -3.04 5.68
N SER A 137 -5.97 -3.04 4.40
CA SER A 137 -6.63 -4.19 3.78
C SER A 137 -5.72 -5.42 3.71
N ALA A 138 -4.40 -5.21 3.60
CA ALA A 138 -3.39 -6.26 3.70
C ALA A 138 -3.21 -6.81 5.13
N SER A 139 -3.83 -6.20 6.14
CA SER A 139 -3.82 -6.65 7.54
C SER A 139 -2.42 -6.97 8.08
N PRO A 140 -1.47 -6.02 8.04
CA PRO A 140 -0.10 -6.28 8.43
C PRO A 140 0.01 -6.63 9.92
N LYS A 141 0.87 -7.60 10.23
CA LYS A 141 1.07 -8.07 11.61
C LYS A 141 2.10 -7.23 12.39
N GLY A 142 2.99 -6.54 11.69
CA GLY A 142 4.10 -5.82 12.32
C GLY A 142 3.64 -4.62 13.17
N LYS A 143 4.12 -4.52 14.40
CA LYS A 143 3.84 -3.37 15.28
C LYS A 143 4.28 -2.05 14.64
N LYS A 144 5.49 -2.02 14.05
CA LYS A 144 6.05 -0.82 13.43
C LYS A 144 5.12 -0.20 12.38
N ILE A 145 4.60 -1.01 11.45
CA ILE A 145 3.74 -0.48 10.39
C ILE A 145 2.37 -0.02 10.93
N LYS A 146 1.84 -0.67 11.98
CA LYS A 146 0.64 -0.17 12.68
C LYS A 146 0.89 1.16 13.37
N ASP A 147 2.04 1.31 14.03
CA ASP A 147 2.47 2.57 14.65
C ASP A 147 2.60 3.67 13.58
N ASP A 148 3.26 3.37 12.45
CA ASP A 148 3.45 4.28 11.33
C ASP A 148 2.10 4.69 10.70
N MET A 149 1.19 3.75 10.44
CA MET A 149 -0.16 4.03 9.94
C MET A 149 -0.95 4.94 10.90
N SER A 150 -0.94 4.61 12.21
CA SER A 150 -1.58 5.43 13.23
C SER A 150 -1.07 6.87 13.20
N ASN A 151 0.25 7.07 13.07
CA ASN A 151 0.84 8.40 12.95
C ASN A 151 0.43 9.15 11.67
N VAL A 152 0.35 8.46 10.53
CA VAL A 152 -0.14 9.06 9.27
C VAL A 152 -1.60 9.49 9.41
N LEU A 153 -2.46 8.65 9.99
CA LEU A 153 -3.88 8.95 10.22
C LEU A 153 -4.04 10.16 11.14
N VAL A 154 -3.28 10.22 12.24
CA VAL A 154 -3.24 11.39 13.14
C VAL A 154 -2.90 12.68 12.40
N ALA A 155 -1.92 12.62 11.49
CA ALA A 155 -1.49 13.79 10.72
C ALA A 155 -2.59 14.26 9.75
N VAL A 156 -3.23 13.33 9.03
CA VAL A 156 -4.36 13.65 8.14
C VAL A 156 -5.54 14.19 8.94
N ALA A 157 -5.92 13.53 10.04
CA ALA A 157 -7.00 13.95 10.93
C ALA A 157 -6.78 15.36 11.49
N THR A 158 -5.55 15.67 11.90
CA THR A 158 -5.16 17.00 12.36
C THR A 158 -5.31 18.05 11.24
N GLY A 159 -4.93 17.69 10.01
CA GLY A 159 -5.09 18.55 8.84
C GLY A 159 -6.57 18.86 8.54
N LEU A 160 -7.43 17.84 8.56
CA LEU A 160 -8.87 17.97 8.37
C LEU A 160 -9.53 18.80 9.50
N ALA A 161 -9.16 18.54 10.76
CA ALA A 161 -9.65 19.31 11.90
C ALA A 161 -9.30 20.80 11.82
N ARG A 162 -8.17 21.14 11.20
CA ARG A 162 -7.78 22.55 10.95
C ARG A 162 -8.58 23.19 9.82
N LYS A 163 -9.00 22.41 8.82
CA LYS A 163 -9.86 22.86 7.71
C LYS A 163 -11.34 23.00 8.11
N GLY A 164 -11.73 22.46 9.26
CA GLY A 164 -13.11 22.46 9.75
C GLY A 164 -13.88 21.19 9.41
N ASP A 165 -13.23 20.20 8.80
CA ASP A 165 -13.80 18.89 8.45
C ASP A 165 -13.84 17.99 9.69
N VAL A 166 -14.55 18.45 10.73
CA VAL A 166 -14.56 17.90 12.09
C VAL A 166 -14.96 16.43 12.11
N ARG A 167 -16.02 16.06 11.37
CA ARG A 167 -16.54 14.69 11.36
C ARG A 167 -15.50 13.69 10.84
N ASP A 168 -14.85 14.03 9.73
CA ASP A 168 -13.89 13.14 9.08
C ASP A 168 -12.60 13.05 9.91
N ALA A 169 -12.18 14.17 10.54
CA ALA A 169 -11.09 14.17 11.50
C ALA A 169 -11.36 13.25 12.70
N VAL A 170 -12.55 13.33 13.32
CA VAL A 170 -12.94 12.44 14.44
C VAL A 170 -12.84 10.97 14.05
N ASN A 171 -13.36 10.61 12.87
CA ASN A 171 -13.31 9.23 12.39
C ASN A 171 -11.87 8.75 12.19
N LEU A 172 -11.01 9.56 11.57
CA LEU A 172 -9.61 9.19 11.36
C LEU A 172 -8.81 9.08 12.66
N PHE A 173 -9.09 9.91 13.68
CA PHE A 173 -8.47 9.72 14.99
C PHE A 173 -8.89 8.41 15.64
N ARG A 174 -10.16 8.02 15.53
CA ARG A 174 -10.64 6.72 16.03
C ARG A 174 -10.00 5.55 15.29
N GLU A 175 -9.84 5.66 13.98
CA GLU A 175 -9.07 4.68 13.18
C GLU A 175 -7.61 4.61 13.66
N ALA A 176 -6.96 5.75 13.90
CA ALA A 176 -5.60 5.79 14.41
C ALA A 176 -5.44 5.09 15.77
N ILE A 177 -6.40 5.27 16.68
CA ILE A 177 -6.47 4.59 17.98
C ILE A 177 -6.66 3.07 17.80
N LYS A 178 -7.48 2.66 16.83
CA LYS A 178 -7.67 1.23 16.53
C LYS A 178 -6.38 0.57 16.05
N GLU A 179 -5.61 1.25 15.20
CA GLU A 179 -4.33 0.73 14.71
C GLU A 179 -3.25 0.70 15.80
N ASN A 180 -3.19 1.74 16.63
CA ASN A 180 -2.28 1.81 17.78
C ASN A 180 -3.03 2.39 19.01
N PRO A 181 -3.50 1.51 19.91
CA PRO A 181 -4.20 1.91 21.13
C PRO A 181 -3.34 2.70 22.13
N ASP A 182 -2.02 2.77 21.94
CA ASP A 182 -1.09 3.52 22.78
C ASP A 182 -0.70 4.87 22.16
N ASN A 183 -1.30 5.27 21.03
CA ASN A 183 -0.99 6.54 20.38
C ASN A 183 -1.62 7.74 21.11
N ILE A 184 -0.87 8.30 22.05
CA ILE A 184 -1.26 9.48 22.85
C ILE A 184 -1.72 10.66 21.96
N LYS A 185 -1.06 10.90 20.82
CA LYS A 185 -1.40 12.00 19.92
C LYS A 185 -2.77 11.81 19.27
N ALA A 186 -3.19 10.56 19.04
CA ALA A 186 -4.50 10.26 18.50
C ALA A 186 -5.62 10.61 19.49
N TYR A 187 -5.47 10.21 20.76
CA TYR A 187 -6.41 10.59 21.82
C TYR A 187 -6.48 12.10 22.06
N LEU A 188 -5.33 12.78 22.10
CA LEU A 188 -5.29 14.24 22.27
C LEU A 188 -5.91 14.99 21.09
N GLY A 189 -5.60 14.56 19.87
CA GLY A 189 -6.17 15.12 18.65
C GLY A 189 -7.69 14.92 18.60
N LEU A 190 -8.16 13.74 18.98
CA LEU A 190 -9.58 13.44 19.10
C LEU A 190 -10.28 14.32 20.14
N ALA A 191 -9.74 14.38 21.37
CA ALA A 191 -10.30 15.21 22.44
C ALA A 191 -10.43 16.68 22.01
N LYS A 192 -9.37 17.26 21.44
CA LYS A 192 -9.39 18.65 20.95
C LYS A 192 -10.40 18.88 19.83
N THR A 193 -10.57 17.90 18.95
CA THR A 193 -11.54 17.99 17.85
C THR A 193 -12.97 17.86 18.37
N LEU A 194 -13.20 17.00 19.36
CA LEU A 194 -14.49 16.81 20.01
C LEU A 194 -14.93 18.05 20.79
N ILE A 195 -14.01 18.75 21.48
CA ILE A 195 -14.28 20.03 22.14
C ILE A 195 -14.86 21.03 21.14
N LYS A 196 -14.23 21.19 19.97
CA LYS A 196 -14.71 22.09 18.91
C LYS A 196 -16.09 21.72 18.39
N SER A 197 -16.45 20.44 18.44
CA SER A 197 -17.75 19.93 18.01
C SER A 197 -18.83 19.98 19.09
N GLY A 198 -18.48 20.34 20.33
CA GLY A 198 -19.39 20.36 21.49
C GLY A 198 -19.57 19.01 22.19
N ALA A 199 -18.89 17.94 21.75
CA ALA A 199 -18.94 16.61 22.34
C ALA A 199 -18.02 16.49 23.57
N ILE A 200 -18.28 17.31 24.60
CA ILE A 200 -17.38 17.51 25.75
C ILE A 200 -17.17 16.23 26.56
N SER A 201 -18.22 15.42 26.80
CA SER A 201 -18.09 14.18 27.58
C SER A 201 -17.09 13.21 26.97
N GLU A 202 -17.20 12.96 25.65
CA GLU A 202 -16.28 12.08 24.94
C GLU A 202 -14.86 12.68 24.86
N ALA A 203 -14.74 14.01 24.78
CA ALA A 203 -13.45 14.67 24.82
C ALA A 203 -12.72 14.46 26.15
N ILE A 204 -13.42 14.55 27.29
CA ILE A 204 -12.87 14.27 28.62
C ILE A 204 -12.36 12.84 28.71
N GLU A 205 -13.14 11.86 28.27
CA GLU A 205 -12.73 10.45 28.27
C GLU A 205 -11.43 10.24 27.49
N ASN A 206 -11.34 10.80 26.28
CA ASN A 206 -10.14 10.66 25.45
C ASN A 206 -8.92 11.38 26.05
N ALA A 207 -9.10 12.55 26.65
CA ALA A 207 -8.01 13.26 27.33
C ALA A 207 -7.55 12.51 28.60
N GLN A 208 -8.46 11.87 29.33
CA GLN A 208 -8.10 10.97 30.44
C GLN A 208 -7.31 9.75 29.96
N LYS A 209 -7.70 9.14 28.83
CA LYS A 209 -6.94 8.04 28.23
C LYS A 209 -5.53 8.47 27.82
N ALA A 210 -5.39 9.64 27.19
CA ALA A 210 -4.08 10.21 26.87
C ALA A 210 -3.21 10.39 28.12
N MET A 211 -3.78 10.92 29.21
CA MET A 211 -3.08 11.13 30.48
C MET A 211 -2.76 9.80 31.19
N ALA A 212 -3.58 8.76 31.04
CA ALA A 212 -3.28 7.44 31.58
C ALA A 212 -2.09 6.78 30.86
N LEU A 213 -1.95 7.02 29.55
CA LEU A 213 -0.82 6.54 28.74
C LEU A 213 0.46 7.35 29.00
N ASP A 214 0.33 8.67 29.20
CA ASP A 214 1.42 9.56 29.60
C ASP A 214 0.97 10.54 30.69
N PRO A 215 1.19 10.19 31.98
CA PRO A 215 0.82 11.04 33.11
C PRO A 215 1.58 12.37 33.17
N THR A 216 2.67 12.50 32.42
CA THR A 216 3.49 13.72 32.37
C THR A 216 3.09 14.65 31.22
N SER A 217 2.09 14.26 30.42
CA SER A 217 1.61 15.04 29.28
C SER A 217 0.93 16.33 29.74
N ASN A 218 1.69 17.43 29.72
CA ASN A 218 1.18 18.79 29.95
C ASN A 218 0.00 19.12 29.02
N GLU A 219 0.02 18.58 27.80
CA GLU A 219 -1.02 18.79 26.80
C GLU A 219 -2.34 18.12 27.23
N ALA A 220 -2.30 16.87 27.69
CA ALA A 220 -3.47 16.17 28.23
C ALA A 220 -4.05 16.90 29.45
N MET A 221 -3.18 17.32 30.37
CA MET A 221 -3.57 18.07 31.57
C MET A 221 -4.25 19.39 31.23
N ASN A 222 -3.74 20.13 30.24
CA ASN A 222 -4.32 21.40 29.83
C ASN A 222 -5.69 21.21 29.17
N VAL A 223 -5.83 20.21 28.31
CA VAL A 223 -7.12 19.86 27.69
C VAL A 223 -8.16 19.51 28.75
N LEU A 224 -7.82 18.69 29.75
CA LEU A 224 -8.73 18.38 30.86
C LEU A 224 -9.11 19.61 31.70
N LYS A 225 -8.14 20.48 32.01
CA LYS A 225 -8.40 21.73 32.76
C LYS A 225 -9.35 22.67 32.01
N GLU A 226 -9.26 22.72 30.69
CA GLU A 226 -10.15 23.53 29.85
C GLU A 226 -11.60 23.04 29.91
N MET A 227 -11.80 21.71 29.97
CA MET A 227 -13.14 21.09 29.94
C MET A 227 -13.85 21.03 31.31
N LEU A 228 -13.11 21.22 32.41
CA LEU A 228 -13.64 21.11 33.79
C LEU A 228 -13.86 22.49 34.45
N ARG A 229 -13.69 23.58 33.71
CA ARG A 229 -13.99 24.95 34.15
C ARG A 229 -15.38 25.37 33.72
#